data_AF-A0A8X6UND7-F1
#
_entry.id   AF-A0A8X6UND7-F1
#
_cell.length_a   1.000
_cell.length_b   1.000
_cell.length_c   1.000
_cell.angle_alpha   90.00
_cell.angle_beta   90.00
_cell.angle_gamma   90.00
#
_symmetry.space_group_name_H-M   'P 1'
#
loop_
_entity.id
_entity.type
_entity.pdbx_description
1 polymer ?
#
loop_
_entity_poly.entity_id
_entity_poly.type
_entity_poly.pdbx_seq_one_letter_code
_entity_poly.pdbx_strand_id
1 'polypeptide(L)'
;MKNITSCAANGAPNMMGKKNGCLKLMKDANPEMIIVHCVIHKEILVAQIISPVLNEVLYAVIKFVHTIKASAKCERLFKLFCEEQNEDHVRLLLHTEVRWLSRGNCLKRFMQLFDAISVFLREKLKMKYLLTIDGKAFVSYLFDIFEKLNILNKQLQDQIKHSSMQKQRYLISLTI
;
A
#
# COMPACT_ATOMS: atom_id res chain seq x y z
N MET A 1 34.85 2.79 -1.65
CA MET A 1 33.66 3.05 -2.50
C MET A 1 33.77 2.56 -3.95
N LYS A 2 34.97 2.29 -4.50
CA LYS A 2 35.15 1.86 -5.91
C LYS A 2 34.41 0.58 -6.35
N ASN A 3 33.92 -0.23 -5.40
CA ASN A 3 33.18 -1.47 -5.70
C ASN A 3 31.66 -1.27 -5.86
N ILE A 4 31.14 -0.05 -5.61
CA ILE A 4 29.73 0.27 -5.78
C ILE A 4 29.49 0.76 -7.21
N THR A 5 28.85 -0.07 -8.03
CA THR A 5 28.57 0.28 -9.44
C THR A 5 27.31 1.12 -9.61
N SER A 6 26.33 0.95 -8.73
CA SER A 6 25.10 1.74 -8.75
C SER A 6 24.41 1.79 -7.40
N CYS A 7 23.58 2.80 -7.19
CA CYS A 7 22.72 2.94 -6.02
C CYS A 7 21.34 3.46 -6.42
N ALA A 8 20.30 2.95 -5.75
CA ALA A 8 18.92 3.39 -5.93
C ALA A 8 18.45 4.17 -4.70
N ALA A 9 17.76 5.30 -4.86
CA ALA A 9 17.17 6.04 -3.74
C ALA A 9 15.78 6.58 -4.03
N ASN A 10 15.07 6.90 -2.94
CA ASN A 10 13.68 7.38 -2.94
C ASN A 10 13.48 8.84 -3.37
N GLY A 11 14.55 9.55 -3.73
CA GLY A 11 14.45 10.96 -4.11
C GLY A 11 14.51 11.95 -2.95
N ALA A 12 14.61 11.47 -1.70
CA ALA A 12 14.62 12.35 -0.53
C ALA A 12 15.81 13.34 -0.58
N PRO A 13 15.63 14.60 -0.14
CA PRO A 13 16.68 15.63 -0.24
C PRO A 13 17.99 15.27 0.46
N ASN A 14 17.92 14.51 1.55
CA ASN A 14 19.10 13.99 2.26
C ASN A 14 19.90 12.98 1.42
N MET A 15 19.26 12.26 0.50
CA MET A 15 19.90 11.29 -0.40
C MET A 15 20.36 11.96 -1.71
N MET A 16 19.48 12.75 -2.33
CA MET A 16 19.65 13.31 -3.68
C MET A 16 20.04 14.79 -3.70
N GLY A 17 20.31 15.40 -2.55
CA GLY A 17 20.65 16.81 -2.43
C GLY A 17 21.88 17.19 -3.26
N LYS A 18 21.79 18.32 -3.98
CA LYS A 18 22.83 18.76 -4.93
C LYS A 18 24.17 19.10 -4.29
N LYS A 19 24.16 19.54 -3.02
CA LYS A 19 25.35 19.97 -2.27
C LYS A 19 25.82 18.90 -1.27
N ASN A 20 24.92 18.52 -0.34
CA ASN A 20 25.25 17.64 0.79
C ASN A 20 24.45 16.33 0.77
N GLY A 21 23.90 15.93 -0.38
CA GLY A 21 23.18 14.66 -0.48
C GLY A 21 24.13 13.47 -0.34
N CYS A 22 23.71 12.42 0.37
CA CYS A 22 24.51 11.21 0.56
C CYS A 22 24.99 10.62 -0.78
N LEU A 23 24.10 10.48 -1.76
CA LEU A 23 24.48 9.92 -3.07
C LEU A 23 25.36 10.87 -3.88
N LYS A 24 25.24 12.18 -3.67
CA LYS A 24 26.14 13.17 -4.26
C LYS A 24 27.56 12.98 -3.73
N LEU A 25 27.73 12.89 -2.41
CA LEU A 25 29.03 12.64 -1.78
C LEU A 25 29.63 11.30 -2.23
N MET A 26 28.81 10.25 -2.35
CA MET A 26 29.25 8.95 -2.86
C MET A 26 29.67 9.01 -4.32
N LYS A 27 28.96 9.78 -5.16
CA LYS A 27 29.28 9.98 -6.59
C LYS A 27 30.55 10.82 -6.76
N ASP A 28 30.79 11.80 -5.90
CA ASP A 28 32.02 12.58 -5.92
C ASP A 28 33.24 11.70 -5.56
N ALA A 29 33.06 10.74 -4.65
CA ALA A 29 34.09 9.75 -4.31
C ALA A 29 34.21 8.59 -5.33
N ASN A 30 33.18 8.36 -6.15
CA ASN A 30 33.16 7.35 -7.21
C ASN A 30 32.38 7.87 -8.45
N PRO A 31 33.06 8.60 -9.35
CA PRO A 31 32.41 9.22 -10.51
C PRO A 31 31.71 8.24 -11.45
N GLU A 32 32.10 6.97 -11.48
CA GLU A 32 31.49 5.93 -12.31
C GLU A 32 30.19 5.35 -11.73
N MET A 33 29.88 5.62 -10.45
CA MET A 33 28.69 5.07 -9.78
C MET A 33 27.40 5.57 -10.41
N ILE A 34 26.51 4.70 -10.87
CA ILE A 34 25.23 5.13 -11.43
C ILE A 34 24.20 5.37 -10.31
N ILE A 35 23.56 6.54 -10.29
CA ILE A 35 22.45 6.82 -9.39
C ILE A 35 21.15 6.62 -10.16
N VAL A 36 20.24 5.81 -9.62
CA VAL A 36 18.90 5.61 -10.17
C VAL A 36 17.84 5.90 -9.12
N HIS A 37 16.61 6.16 -9.55
CA HIS A 37 15.48 6.20 -8.63
C HIS A 37 15.07 4.79 -8.22
N CYS A 38 14.65 4.64 -6.97
CA CYS A 38 14.09 3.39 -6.48
C CYS A 38 12.74 3.11 -7.17
N VAL A 39 12.69 2.03 -7.94
CA VAL A 39 11.50 1.61 -8.69
C VAL A 39 10.29 1.37 -7.78
N ILE A 40 10.50 0.82 -6.58
CA ILE A 40 9.45 0.61 -5.57
C ILE A 40 8.85 1.95 -5.15
N HIS A 41 9.68 2.96 -4.88
CA HIS A 41 9.16 4.28 -4.50
C HIS A 41 8.43 4.96 -5.66
N LYS A 42 8.91 4.81 -6.90
CA LYS A 42 8.23 5.33 -8.09
C LYS A 42 6.87 4.66 -8.32
N GLU A 43 6.80 3.34 -8.17
CA GLU A 43 5.55 2.59 -8.27
C GLU A 43 4.52 3.06 -7.24
N ILE A 44 4.93 3.24 -5.98
CA ILE A 44 4.06 3.78 -4.92
C ILE A 44 3.55 5.18 -5.26
N LEU A 45 4.41 6.07 -5.78
CA LEU A 45 4.01 7.42 -6.17
C LEU A 45 2.99 7.39 -7.31
N VAL A 46 3.16 6.50 -8.29
CA VAL A 46 2.19 6.34 -9.39
C VAL A 46 0.88 5.75 -8.87
N ALA A 47 0.92 4.82 -7.93
CA ALA A 47 -0.28 4.25 -7.30
C ALA A 47 -1.13 5.27 -6.52
N GLN A 48 -0.56 6.43 -6.17
CA GLN A 48 -1.30 7.55 -5.57
C GLN A 48 -2.05 8.39 -6.59
N ILE A 49 -1.73 8.27 -7.88
CA ILE A 49 -2.37 8.99 -8.98
C ILE A 49 -3.57 8.17 -9.44
N ILE A 50 -4.74 8.44 -8.87
CA ILE A 50 -6.01 7.82 -9.25
C ILE A 50 -7.04 8.90 -9.58
N SER A 51 -8.04 8.55 -10.40
CA SER A 51 -9.08 9.51 -10.79
C SER A 51 -9.86 10.01 -9.56
N PRO A 52 -10.40 11.25 -9.58
CA PRO A 52 -11.13 11.80 -8.44
C PRO A 52 -12.25 10.89 -7.92
N VAL A 53 -13.03 10.30 -8.83
CA VAL A 53 -14.13 9.38 -8.51
C VAL A 53 -13.62 8.14 -7.76
N LEU A 54 -12.54 7.52 -8.24
CA LEU A 54 -11.94 6.35 -7.60
C LEU A 54 -11.31 6.71 -6.25
N ASN A 55 -10.77 7.91 -6.12
CA ASN A 55 -10.20 8.40 -4.88
C ASN A 55 -11.28 8.56 -3.80
N GLU A 56 -12.43 9.13 -4.15
CA GLU A 56 -13.58 9.24 -3.24
C GLU A 56 -14.05 7.88 -2.74
N VAL A 57 -14.17 6.90 -3.64
CA VAL A 57 -14.52 5.51 -3.29
C VAL A 57 -13.49 4.91 -2.34
N LEU A 58 -12.20 5.04 -2.66
CA LEU A 58 -11.10 4.53 -1.84
C LEU A 58 -11.13 5.13 -0.42
N TYR A 59 -11.29 6.45 -0.31
CA TYR A 59 -11.39 7.13 0.98
C TYR A 59 -12.63 6.74 1.76
N ALA A 60 -13.76 6.53 1.09
CA ALA A 60 -14.98 6.04 1.73
C ALA A 60 -14.76 4.65 2.36
N VAL A 61 -14.10 3.72 1.64
CA VAL A 61 -13.74 2.39 2.18
C VAL A 61 -12.80 2.51 3.37
N ILE A 62 -11.72 3.31 3.25
CA ILE A 62 -10.76 3.51 4.35
C ILE A 62 -11.45 4.09 5.59
N LYS A 63 -12.29 5.11 5.40
CA LYS A 63 -13.05 5.76 6.47
C LYS A 63 -14.03 4.80 7.14
N PHE A 64 -14.68 3.92 6.37
CA PHE A 64 -15.51 2.86 6.92
C PHE A 64 -14.71 1.95 7.85
N VAL A 65 -13.61 1.39 7.33
CA VAL A 65 -12.77 0.47 8.09
C VAL A 65 -12.24 1.13 9.35
N HIS A 66 -11.77 2.38 9.25
CA HIS A 66 -11.34 3.17 10.41
C HIS A 66 -12.47 3.36 11.43
N THR A 67 -13.70 3.63 10.98
CA THR A 67 -14.86 3.80 11.88
C THR A 67 -15.17 2.52 12.65
N ILE A 68 -15.14 1.36 11.99
CA ILE A 68 -15.34 0.07 12.66
C ILE A 68 -14.23 -0.18 13.69
N LYS A 69 -12.97 0.04 13.29
CA LYS A 69 -11.79 -0.24 14.12
C LYS A 69 -11.55 0.78 15.24
N ALA A 70 -12.09 1.99 15.14
CA ALA A 70 -11.96 3.01 16.18
C ALA A 70 -12.79 2.68 17.44
N SER A 71 -13.79 1.80 17.33
CA SER A 71 -14.64 1.40 18.45
C SER A 71 -14.46 -0.08 18.75
N ALA A 72 -13.85 -0.41 19.89
CA ALA A 72 -13.69 -1.80 20.34
C ALA A 72 -15.02 -2.56 20.42
N LYS A 73 -16.10 -1.87 20.81
CA LYS A 73 -17.46 -2.43 20.80
C LYS A 73 -17.91 -2.74 19.37
N CYS A 74 -17.75 -1.80 18.43
CA CYS A 74 -18.16 -1.99 17.04
C CYS A 74 -17.35 -3.11 16.37
N GLU A 75 -16.03 -3.14 16.56
CA GLU A 75 -15.16 -4.20 16.04
C GLU A 75 -15.55 -5.57 16.60
N ARG A 76 -15.84 -5.67 17.91
CA ARG A 76 -16.30 -6.93 18.51
C ARG A 76 -17.65 -7.38 17.94
N LEU A 77 -18.60 -6.46 17.76
CA LEU A 77 -19.90 -6.77 17.17
C LEU A 77 -19.77 -7.22 15.70
N PHE A 78 -18.95 -6.52 14.92
CA PHE A 78 -18.68 -6.92 13.53
C PHE A 78 -18.02 -8.30 13.46
N LYS A 79 -17.07 -8.59 14.36
CA LYS A 79 -16.43 -9.90 14.44
C LYS A 79 -17.44 -11.02 14.72
N LEU A 80 -18.27 -10.86 15.75
CA LEU A 80 -19.30 -11.85 16.10
C LEU A 80 -20.28 -12.05 14.95
N PHE A 81 -20.69 -10.95 14.30
CA PHE A 81 -21.55 -11.01 13.13
C PHE A 81 -20.92 -11.83 11.98
N CYS A 82 -19.64 -11.59 11.65
CA CYS A 82 -18.95 -12.38 10.63
C CYS A 82 -18.80 -13.86 11.03
N GLU A 83 -18.60 -14.17 12.31
CA GLU A 83 -18.56 -15.55 12.83
C GLU A 83 -19.92 -16.24 12.65
N GLU A 84 -21.03 -15.54 12.91
CA GLU A 84 -22.40 -16.05 12.69
C GLU A 84 -22.73 -16.26 11.21
N GLN A 85 -22.19 -15.43 10.32
CA GLN A 85 -22.33 -15.59 8.86
C GLN A 85 -21.37 -16.64 8.27
N ASN A 86 -20.54 -17.28 9.11
CA ASN A 86 -19.54 -18.28 8.70
C ASN A 86 -18.54 -17.76 7.64
N GLU A 87 -18.11 -16.50 7.79
CA GLU A 87 -17.14 -15.86 6.90
C GLU A 87 -15.70 -16.37 7.15
N ASP A 88 -14.91 -16.53 6.08
CA ASP A 88 -13.49 -16.91 6.15
C ASP A 88 -12.64 -15.90 6.93
N HIS A 89 -13.12 -14.65 7.00
CA HIS A 89 -12.46 -13.56 7.69
C HIS A 89 -13.43 -12.85 8.62
N VAL A 90 -12.99 -12.57 9.85
CA VAL A 90 -13.87 -11.98 10.88
C VAL A 90 -13.42 -10.59 11.32
N ARG A 91 -12.42 -10.01 10.64
CA ARG A 91 -11.86 -8.69 10.96
C ARG A 91 -11.46 -7.94 9.70
N LEU A 92 -11.68 -6.63 9.72
CA LEU A 92 -11.19 -5.70 8.69
C LEU A 92 -9.72 -5.33 8.93
N LEU A 93 -9.01 -5.03 7.84
CA LEU A 93 -7.61 -4.63 7.87
C LEU A 93 -7.47 -3.11 7.76
N LEU A 94 -6.83 -2.49 8.76
CA LEU A 94 -6.60 -1.04 8.77
C LEU A 94 -5.61 -0.64 7.67
N HIS A 95 -5.92 0.43 6.95
CA HIS A 95 -4.94 1.14 6.14
C HIS A 95 -4.14 2.13 7.02
N THR A 96 -2.82 2.16 6.84
CA THR A 96 -1.90 3.18 7.40
C THR A 96 -1.00 3.68 6.28
N GLU A 97 -0.82 4.99 6.15
CA GLU A 97 0.01 5.62 5.10
C GLU A 97 1.47 5.11 5.09
N VAL A 98 2.01 4.74 6.26
CA VAL A 98 3.40 4.24 6.41
C VAL A 98 3.59 2.86 5.75
N ARG A 99 2.54 2.05 5.66
CA ARG A 99 2.61 0.69 5.10
C ARG A 99 2.01 0.69 3.71
N TRP A 100 2.86 0.82 2.70
CA TRP A 100 2.46 0.98 1.30
C TRP A 100 1.57 -0.17 0.77
N LEU A 101 1.73 -1.43 1.22
CA LEU A 101 0.83 -2.57 0.88
C LEU A 101 -0.58 -2.46 1.46
N SER A 102 -0.78 -1.62 2.46
CA SER A 102 -1.97 -1.71 3.31
C SER A 102 -3.24 -1.26 2.61
N ARG A 103 -3.17 -0.41 1.58
CA ARG A 103 -4.35 -0.03 0.77
C ARG A 103 -4.94 -1.25 0.06
N GLY A 104 -4.10 -1.98 -0.68
CA GLY A 104 -4.55 -3.19 -1.38
C GLY A 104 -5.02 -4.29 -0.43
N ASN A 105 -4.36 -4.47 0.72
CA ASN A 105 -4.81 -5.44 1.72
C ASN A 105 -6.15 -5.05 2.37
N CYS A 106 -6.35 -3.75 2.62
CA CYS A 106 -7.60 -3.19 3.13
C CYS A 106 -8.75 -3.44 2.13
N LEU A 107 -8.55 -3.08 0.87
CA LEU A 107 -9.51 -3.30 -0.22
C LEU A 107 -9.83 -4.78 -0.41
N LYS A 108 -8.81 -5.64 -0.44
CA LYS A 108 -8.98 -7.09 -0.54
C LYS A 108 -9.86 -7.63 0.58
N ARG A 109 -9.56 -7.28 1.83
CA ARG A 109 -10.35 -7.73 2.98
C ARG A 109 -11.76 -7.17 2.97
N PHE A 110 -11.92 -5.91 2.56
CA PHE A 110 -13.24 -5.30 2.42
C PHE A 110 -14.09 -6.04 1.38
N MET A 111 -13.52 -6.38 0.22
CA MET A 111 -14.23 -7.11 -0.84
C MET A 111 -14.57 -8.54 -0.43
N GLN A 112 -13.67 -9.24 0.26
CA GLN A 112 -13.94 -10.58 0.81
C GLN A 112 -15.10 -10.57 1.82
N LEU A 113 -15.36 -9.44 2.48
CA LEU A 113 -16.42 -9.29 3.47
C LEU A 113 -17.57 -8.41 2.97
N PHE A 114 -17.65 -8.15 1.67
CA PHE A 114 -18.58 -7.16 1.13
C PHE A 114 -20.04 -7.50 1.47
N ASP A 115 -20.42 -8.77 1.34
CA ASP A 115 -21.80 -9.20 1.56
C ASP A 115 -22.15 -9.16 3.06
N ALA A 116 -21.26 -9.64 3.94
CA ALA A 116 -21.39 -9.45 5.39
C ALA A 116 -21.47 -7.98 5.80
N ILE A 117 -20.60 -7.11 5.26
CA ILE A 117 -20.63 -5.66 5.50
C ILE A 117 -21.97 -5.08 5.06
N SER A 118 -22.48 -5.49 3.90
CA SER A 118 -23.75 -5.02 3.35
C SER A 118 -24.94 -5.35 4.25
N VAL A 119 -24.93 -6.54 4.86
CA VAL A 119 -25.96 -6.96 5.82
C VAL A 119 -25.78 -6.23 7.16
N PHE A 120 -24.56 -6.21 7.71
CA PHE A 120 -24.24 -5.54 8.98
C PHE A 120 -24.58 -4.05 8.98
N LEU A 121 -24.46 -3.40 7.82
CA LEU A 121 -24.78 -1.98 7.62
C LEU A 121 -26.23 -1.71 7.23
N ARG A 122 -27.05 -2.73 6.91
CA ARG A 122 -28.45 -2.53 6.53
C ARG A 122 -29.23 -1.75 7.59
N GLU A 123 -28.85 -1.89 8.85
CA GLU A 123 -29.45 -1.20 10.00
C GLU A 123 -28.76 0.15 10.36
N LYS A 124 -27.63 0.47 9.72
CA LYS A 124 -26.81 1.65 10.03
C LYS A 124 -26.59 2.48 8.77
N LEU A 125 -27.36 3.56 8.62
CA LEU A 125 -27.49 4.45 7.44
C LEU A 125 -26.19 5.03 6.82
N LYS A 126 -24.99 4.70 7.32
CA LYS A 126 -23.73 5.28 6.85
C LYS A 126 -23.19 4.51 5.64
N MET A 127 -22.98 5.24 4.53
CA MET A 127 -22.30 4.81 3.30
C MET A 127 -23.08 3.88 2.37
N LYS A 128 -24.37 4.17 2.14
CA LYS A 128 -25.21 3.49 1.14
C LYS A 128 -24.57 3.43 -0.25
N TYR A 129 -23.80 4.44 -0.65
CA TYR A 129 -23.14 4.46 -1.96
C TYR A 129 -22.18 3.27 -2.17
N LEU A 130 -21.40 2.87 -1.16
CA LEU A 130 -20.49 1.72 -1.30
C LEU A 130 -21.23 0.39 -1.49
N LEU A 131 -22.51 0.35 -1.09
CA LEU A 131 -23.36 -0.84 -1.14
C LEU A 131 -24.23 -0.89 -2.41
N THR A 132 -24.12 0.09 -3.32
CA THR A 132 -24.80 0.04 -4.63
C THR A 132 -24.03 -0.87 -5.59
N ILE A 133 -24.67 -1.26 -6.71
CA ILE A 133 -24.01 -2.01 -7.78
C ILE A 133 -22.79 -1.23 -8.30
N ASP A 134 -22.97 0.08 -8.53
CA ASP A 134 -21.88 0.96 -8.98
C ASP A 134 -20.76 1.05 -7.93
N GLY A 135 -21.11 1.25 -6.66
CA GLY A 135 -20.14 1.29 -5.56
C GLY A 135 -19.33 0.01 -5.46
N LYS A 136 -19.99 -1.16 -5.49
CA LYS A 136 -19.34 -2.47 -5.51
C LYS A 136 -18.39 -2.59 -6.71
N ALA A 137 -18.81 -2.16 -7.90
CA ALA A 137 -17.99 -2.20 -9.10
C ALA A 137 -16.73 -1.32 -8.97
N PHE A 138 -16.85 -0.10 -8.45
CA PHE A 138 -15.69 0.77 -8.22
C PHE A 138 -14.72 0.20 -7.18
N VAL A 139 -15.23 -0.39 -6.09
CA VAL A 139 -14.37 -1.01 -5.07
C VAL A 139 -13.68 -2.26 -5.63
N SER A 140 -14.38 -3.09 -6.41
CA SER A 140 -13.78 -4.23 -7.12
C SER A 140 -12.66 -3.79 -8.06
N TYR A 141 -12.90 -2.74 -8.85
CA TYR A 141 -11.90 -2.20 -9.77
C TYR A 141 -10.65 -1.70 -9.03
N LEU A 142 -10.83 -0.99 -7.91
CA LEU A 142 -9.72 -0.59 -7.04
C LEU A 142 -8.98 -1.80 -6.49
N PHE A 143 -9.70 -2.81 -6.00
CA PHE A 143 -9.10 -4.04 -5.50
C PHE A 143 -8.21 -4.72 -6.56
N ASP A 144 -8.70 -4.89 -7.79
CA ASP A 144 -7.95 -5.55 -8.86
C ASP A 144 -6.63 -4.82 -9.16
N ILE A 145 -6.67 -3.49 -9.27
CA ILE A 145 -5.47 -2.67 -9.50
C ILE A 145 -4.50 -2.81 -8.33
N PHE A 146 -4.98 -2.57 -7.10
CA PHE A 146 -4.11 -2.59 -5.93
C PHE A 146 -3.56 -3.99 -5.62
N GLU A 147 -4.26 -5.06 -6.01
CA GLU A 147 -3.71 -6.41 -5.92
C GLU A 147 -2.52 -6.60 -6.85
N LYS A 148 -2.61 -6.16 -8.12
CA LYS A 148 -1.49 -6.22 -9.06
C LYS A 148 -0.31 -5.38 -8.61
N LEU A 149 -0.56 -4.18 -8.09
CA LEU A 149 0.48 -3.31 -7.52
C LEU A 149 1.16 -3.99 -6.32
N ASN A 150 0.39 -4.59 -5.41
CA ASN A 150 0.92 -5.32 -4.27
C ASN A 150 1.77 -6.54 -4.69
N ILE A 151 1.37 -7.27 -5.72
CA ILE A 151 2.15 -8.39 -6.28
C ILE A 151 3.46 -7.89 -6.87
N LEU A 152 3.40 -6.89 -7.76
CA LEU A 152 4.57 -6.30 -8.41
C LEU A 152 5.58 -5.83 -7.36
N ASN A 153 5.14 -5.11 -6.35
CA ASN A 153 6.05 -4.57 -5.36
C ASN A 153 6.68 -5.67 -4.49
N LYS A 154 5.92 -6.71 -4.09
CA LYS A 154 6.50 -7.89 -3.41
C LYS A 154 7.59 -8.53 -4.27
N GLN A 155 7.33 -8.74 -5.56
CA GLN A 155 8.33 -9.29 -6.49
C GLN A 155 9.57 -8.39 -6.57
N LEU A 156 9.39 -7.08 -6.68
CA LEU A 156 10.52 -6.12 -6.68
C LEU A 156 11.34 -6.20 -5.39
N GLN A 157 10.69 -6.33 -4.23
CA GLN A 157 11.37 -6.45 -2.94
C GLN A 157 12.17 -7.75 -2.81
N ASP A 158 11.59 -8.86 -3.26
CA ASP A 158 12.26 -10.14 -3.19
C ASP A 158 13.48 -10.18 -4.12
N GLN A 159 13.37 -9.61 -5.33
CA GLN A 159 14.50 -9.44 -6.25
C GLN A 159 15.62 -8.58 -5.63
N ILE A 160 15.29 -7.51 -4.91
CA ILE A 160 16.28 -6.67 -4.22
C ILE A 160 16.98 -7.46 -3.11
N LYS A 161 16.26 -8.24 -2.31
CA LYS A 161 16.85 -9.09 -1.26
C LYS A 161 17.78 -10.16 -1.84
N HIS A 162 17.40 -10.80 -2.95
CA HIS A 162 18.27 -11.77 -3.61
C HIS A 162 19.53 -11.12 -4.19
N SER A 163 19.40 -9.93 -4.78
CA SER A 163 20.51 -9.18 -5.35
C SER A 163 21.53 -8.70 -4.30
N SER A 164 21.06 -8.33 -3.11
CA SER A 164 21.92 -7.92 -1.99
C SER A 164 22.64 -9.08 -1.31
N MET A 165 22.13 -10.31 -1.44
CA MET A 165 22.76 -11.52 -0.88
C MET A 165 23.79 -12.19 -1.80
N GLN A 166 23.73 -11.99 -3.13
CA GLN A 166 24.57 -12.77 -4.08
C GLN A 166 25.83 -12.06 -4.58
N LYS A 167 25.98 -10.75 -4.43
CA LYS A 167 27.23 -10.04 -4.73
C LYS A 167 27.39 -8.89 -3.74
N GLN A 168 28.64 -8.54 -3.45
CA GLN A 168 29.08 -7.34 -2.75
C GLN A 168 28.72 -6.05 -3.54
N ARG A 169 27.46 -5.92 -3.97
CA ARG A 169 26.81 -4.82 -4.68
C ARG A 169 25.58 -4.43 -3.88
N TYR A 170 25.83 -3.69 -2.81
CA TYR A 170 24.82 -3.26 -1.86
C TYR A 170 23.89 -2.22 -2.50
N LEU A 171 22.68 -2.63 -2.85
CA LEU A 171 21.54 -1.74 -3.03
C LEU A 171 21.07 -1.30 -1.63
N ILE A 172 21.57 -0.17 -1.16
CA ILE A 172 21.10 0.44 0.08
C ILE A 172 19.77 1.15 -0.23
N SER A 173 18.65 0.46 -0.01
CA SER A 173 17.35 1.11 0.13
C SER A 173 17.27 1.69 1.54
N LEU A 174 17.69 2.95 1.71
CA LEU A 174 17.38 3.71 2.92
C LEU A 174 15.90 4.08 2.86
N THR A 175 15.07 3.23 3.45
CA THR A 175 13.68 3.53 3.77
C THR A 175 13.64 4.01 5.21
N ILE A 176 13.19 5.25 5.43
CA ILE A 176 12.67 5.68 6.74
C ILE A 176 11.25 5.12 6.83
#